data_AF-B6IVR3-F1
#
_entry.id   AF-B6IVR3-F1
#
_cell.length_a   1.000
_cell.length_b   1.000
_cell.length_c   1.000
_cell.angle_alpha   90.00
_cell.angle_beta   90.00
_cell.angle_gamma   90.00
#
_symmetry.space_group_name_H-M   'P 1'
#
loop_
_entity.id
_entity.type
_entity.pdbx_description
1 polymer ?
#
loop_
_entity_poly.entity_id
_entity_poly.type
_entity_poly.pdbx_seq_one_letter_code
_entity_poly.pdbx_strand_id
1 'polypeptide(L)'
;MENASLMPWLAGTALLHSAIVVEKRDALKTWTILLAVLTFALSLMGTFLVRSGVLTSVHAFAVDPERGVAILLLLALATGGGLLLYTLRAASLKAGGLFAPISREGSLVLNNLLLSTACATVFLGTLYPLFLDTVGGSKISVGAPFFNTTFVPLMVPLVAAMAVGPMLAWKRADLPGALARLWVAAVLVVVCVLWALWAHGFRPVMALVGIGMAAWAFFGAFAELAERVRLFRIPLGDSLSRAAGLPRSAWGAAIAHAGLGISIAGMVGTSAWMSEDVRIMHPGDSASLAGYEFRLESVEPAQIANYAAQRGTVTVTRDGQAVATLHPEQRFYPVAKMTTTEAAIHTTFVSDIYVALGGKAEEGDGWTVRLYYHPLVPWIWFGAVVMVIGGLISLSDRRYRLGVPVRRASPAVGGRSAAQPAE
;
A
#
# COMPACT_ATOMS: atom_id res chain seq x y z
N MET A 1 10.27 11.72 -3.92
CA MET A 1 10.63 10.32 -4.31
C MET A 1 9.46 9.37 -4.04
N GLU A 2 8.88 9.37 -2.83
CA GLU A 2 7.82 8.43 -2.42
C GLU A 2 6.55 8.50 -3.27
N ASN A 3 6.07 9.70 -3.60
CA ASN A 3 4.93 9.85 -4.51
C ASN A 3 5.19 9.24 -5.90
N ALA A 4 6.45 9.29 -6.36
CA ALA A 4 6.83 8.75 -7.65
C ALA A 4 6.77 7.21 -7.68
N SER A 5 7.07 6.55 -6.55
CA SER A 5 6.93 5.09 -6.44
C SER A 5 5.49 4.66 -6.18
N LEU A 6 4.62 5.50 -5.59
CA LEU A 6 3.21 5.17 -5.31
C LEU A 6 2.33 5.08 -6.58
N MET A 7 2.54 5.94 -7.57
CA MET A 7 1.68 6.00 -8.77
C MET A 7 1.58 4.67 -9.55
N PRO A 8 2.67 3.96 -9.86
CA PRO A 8 2.59 2.64 -10.50
C PRO A 8 1.80 1.61 -9.69
N TRP A 9 1.85 1.66 -8.36
CA TRP A 9 1.08 0.74 -7.52
C TRP A 9 -0.43 0.99 -7.61
N LEU A 10 -0.85 2.26 -7.65
CA LEU A 10 -2.27 2.62 -7.82
C LEU A 10 -2.80 2.18 -9.19
N ALA A 11 -2.07 2.53 -10.27
CA ALA A 11 -2.43 2.14 -11.63
C ALA A 11 -2.37 0.61 -11.83
N GLY A 12 -1.36 -0.05 -11.26
CA GLY A 12 -1.19 -1.51 -11.31
C GLY A 12 -2.29 -2.25 -10.53
N THR A 13 -2.73 -1.71 -9.39
CA THR A 13 -3.86 -2.28 -8.65
C THR A 13 -5.16 -2.16 -9.45
N ALA A 14 -5.41 -1.02 -10.10
CA ALA A 14 -6.53 -0.84 -11.01
C ALA A 14 -6.47 -1.85 -12.17
N LEU A 15 -5.27 -2.02 -12.77
CA LEU A 15 -5.01 -2.97 -13.85
C LEU A 15 -5.38 -4.40 -13.46
N LEU A 16 -4.90 -4.88 -12.30
CA LEU A 16 -5.18 -6.24 -11.83
C LEU A 16 -6.69 -6.48 -11.66
N HIS A 17 -7.43 -5.50 -11.12
CA HIS A 17 -8.88 -5.60 -10.97
C HIS A 17 -9.62 -5.53 -12.31
N SER A 18 -9.15 -4.68 -13.23
CA SER A 18 -9.71 -4.59 -14.59
C SER A 18 -9.50 -5.89 -15.38
N ALA A 19 -8.34 -6.53 -15.22
CA ALA A 19 -8.02 -7.80 -15.87
C ALA A 19 -8.98 -8.93 -15.46
N ILE A 20 -9.45 -8.95 -14.19
CA ILE A 20 -10.47 -9.90 -13.73
C ILE A 20 -11.79 -9.70 -14.49
N VAL A 21 -12.18 -8.45 -14.76
CA VAL A 21 -13.41 -8.16 -15.53
C VAL A 21 -13.26 -8.65 -16.97
N VAL A 22 -12.10 -8.42 -17.59
CA VAL A 22 -11.79 -8.94 -18.93
C VAL A 22 -11.90 -10.47 -18.95
N GLU A 23 -11.25 -11.15 -18.01
CA GLU A 23 -11.23 -12.61 -17.95
C GLU A 23 -12.64 -13.21 -17.76
N LYS A 24 -13.46 -12.60 -16.91
CA LYS A 24 -14.77 -13.15 -16.55
C LYS A 24 -15.90 -12.74 -17.49
N ARG A 25 -15.84 -11.53 -18.06
CA ARG A 25 -16.97 -10.87 -18.71
C ARG A 25 -16.67 -10.35 -20.11
N ASP A 26 -15.42 -10.45 -20.58
CA ASP A 26 -14.97 -9.93 -21.87
C ASP A 26 -15.20 -8.42 -22.04
N ALA A 27 -15.29 -7.69 -20.92
CA ALA A 27 -15.55 -6.25 -20.84
C ALA A 27 -14.28 -5.48 -20.40
N LEU A 28 -14.23 -4.17 -20.64
CA LEU A 28 -13.12 -3.27 -20.23
C LEU A 28 -11.74 -3.59 -20.85
N LYS A 29 -11.68 -4.28 -21.99
CA LYS A 29 -10.39 -4.59 -22.68
C LYS A 29 -9.56 -3.35 -22.95
N THR A 30 -10.20 -2.34 -23.55
CA THR A 30 -9.59 -1.05 -23.91
C THR A 30 -9.00 -0.37 -22.68
N TRP A 31 -9.77 -0.31 -21.58
CA TRP A 31 -9.34 0.28 -20.32
C TRP A 31 -8.16 -0.49 -19.69
N THR A 32 -8.23 -1.83 -19.72
CA THR A 32 -7.18 -2.70 -19.17
C THR A 32 -5.85 -2.52 -19.91
N ILE A 33 -5.88 -2.44 -21.25
CA ILE A 33 -4.66 -2.21 -22.04
C ILE A 33 -4.10 -0.82 -21.76
N LEU A 34 -4.95 0.21 -21.68
CA LEU A 34 -4.53 1.56 -21.33
C LEU A 34 -3.83 1.58 -19.95
N LEU A 35 -4.43 0.95 -18.94
CA LEU A 35 -3.84 0.84 -17.61
C LEU A 35 -2.49 0.09 -17.62
N ALA A 36 -2.32 -0.92 -18.48
CA ALA A 36 -1.04 -1.62 -18.62
C ALA A 36 0.06 -0.70 -19.16
N VAL A 37 -0.25 0.07 -20.21
CA VAL A 37 0.66 1.08 -20.77
C VAL A 37 1.00 2.15 -19.73
N LEU A 38 -0.02 2.68 -19.04
CA LEU A 38 0.16 3.72 -18.03
C LEU A 38 0.95 3.23 -16.81
N THR A 39 0.70 2.02 -16.33
CA THR A 39 1.43 1.44 -15.19
C THR A 39 2.92 1.33 -15.52
N PHE A 40 3.25 0.83 -16.71
CA PHE A 40 4.64 0.75 -17.17
C PHE A 40 5.27 2.15 -17.34
N ALA A 41 4.56 3.07 -17.98
CA ALA A 41 5.00 4.45 -18.18
C ALA A 41 5.27 5.18 -16.85
N LEU A 42 4.39 5.02 -15.85
CA LEU A 42 4.56 5.60 -14.51
C LEU A 42 5.77 5.01 -13.78
N SER A 43 6.07 3.72 -13.98
CA SER A 43 7.27 3.09 -13.40
C SER A 43 8.56 3.65 -14.00
N LEU A 44 8.59 3.87 -15.32
CA LEU A 44 9.71 4.53 -15.99
C LEU A 44 9.82 6.00 -15.58
N MET A 45 8.70 6.70 -15.47
CA MET A 45 8.64 8.09 -14.99
C MET A 45 9.22 8.21 -13.59
N GLY A 46 8.88 7.30 -12.67
CA GLY A 46 9.45 7.30 -11.33
C GLY A 46 10.98 7.19 -11.35
N THR A 47 11.51 6.31 -12.20
CA THR A 47 12.96 6.18 -12.42
C THR A 47 13.57 7.47 -12.97
N PHE A 48 12.91 8.09 -13.96
CA PHE A 48 13.35 9.37 -14.52
C PHE A 48 13.40 10.47 -13.46
N LEU A 49 12.34 10.66 -12.68
CA LEU A 49 12.26 11.71 -11.65
C LEU A 49 13.34 11.58 -10.58
N VAL A 50 13.72 10.35 -10.23
CA VAL A 50 14.72 10.04 -9.20
C VAL A 50 16.16 10.18 -9.71
N ARG A 51 16.41 9.90 -11.00
CA ARG A 51 17.77 9.79 -11.57
C ARG A 51 18.20 10.96 -12.46
N SER A 52 17.25 11.72 -12.99
CA SER A 52 17.53 12.85 -13.90
C SER A 52 18.08 14.10 -13.20
N GLY A 53 18.00 14.18 -11.87
CA GLY A 53 18.33 15.41 -11.14
C GLY A 53 17.28 16.51 -11.22
N VAL A 54 16.16 16.25 -11.90
CA VAL A 54 15.04 17.19 -12.04
C VAL A 54 14.37 17.49 -10.70
N LEU A 55 14.39 16.52 -9.77
CA LEU A 55 14.00 16.74 -8.38
C LEU A 55 15.25 16.76 -7.50
N THR A 56 15.45 17.84 -6.74
CA THR A 56 16.39 17.83 -5.61
C THR A 56 15.77 16.97 -4.51
N SER A 57 16.38 15.84 -4.20
CA SER A 57 15.92 14.94 -3.15
C SER A 57 17.10 14.49 -2.32
N VAL A 58 16.89 14.39 -1.00
CA VAL A 58 17.87 13.85 -0.04
C VAL A 58 18.26 12.38 -0.33
N HIS A 59 17.45 11.68 -1.13
CA HIS A 59 17.74 10.31 -1.57
C HIS A 59 18.36 10.22 -2.98
N ALA A 60 18.65 11.36 -3.63
CA ALA A 60 19.25 11.38 -4.96
C ALA A 60 20.76 11.16 -4.86
N PHE A 61 21.16 9.89 -4.73
CA PHE A 61 22.57 9.49 -4.83
C PHE A 61 22.93 9.34 -6.31
N ALA A 62 23.79 10.25 -6.79
CA ALA A 62 24.24 10.42 -8.17
C ALA A 62 23.19 11.01 -9.12
N VAL A 63 23.29 12.33 -9.32
CA VAL A 63 22.67 13.03 -10.45
C VAL A 63 23.61 12.91 -11.64
N ASP A 64 23.16 12.20 -12.68
CA ASP A 64 23.90 12.05 -13.94
C ASP A 64 22.97 12.45 -15.09
N PRO A 65 23.10 13.69 -15.61
CA PRO A 65 22.25 14.21 -16.67
C PRO A 65 22.24 13.32 -17.93
N GLU A 66 23.35 12.65 -18.26
CA GLU A 66 23.43 11.77 -19.43
C GLU A 66 22.51 10.55 -19.28
N ARG A 67 22.48 9.94 -18.08
CA ARG A 67 21.53 8.86 -17.76
C ARG A 67 20.09 9.34 -17.78
N GLY A 68 19.84 10.57 -17.33
CA GLY A 68 18.52 11.20 -17.40
C GLY A 68 17.96 11.25 -18.82
N VAL A 69 18.78 11.64 -19.80
CA VAL A 69 18.40 11.68 -21.22
C VAL A 69 18.08 10.29 -21.76
N ALA A 70 18.90 9.28 -21.46
CA ALA A 70 18.63 7.90 -21.88
C ALA A 70 17.29 7.36 -21.35
N ILE A 71 16.98 7.63 -20.08
CA ILE A 71 15.69 7.24 -19.47
C ILE A 71 14.54 8.02 -20.09
N LEU A 72 14.72 9.31 -20.40
CA LEU A 72 13.70 10.13 -21.05
C LEU A 72 13.38 9.61 -22.46
N LEU A 73 14.39 9.23 -23.24
CA LEU A 73 14.20 8.61 -24.56
C LEU A 73 13.45 7.28 -24.44
N LEU A 74 13.82 6.43 -23.48
CA LEU A 74 13.12 5.18 -23.20
C LEU A 74 11.66 5.43 -22.81
N LEU A 75 11.41 6.42 -21.95
CA LEU A 75 10.07 6.82 -21.53
C LEU A 75 9.23 7.31 -22.71
N ALA A 76 9.80 8.15 -23.58
CA ALA A 76 9.13 8.65 -24.77
C ALA A 76 8.81 7.53 -25.76
N LEU A 77 9.76 6.62 -26.02
CA LEU A 77 9.56 5.48 -26.91
C LEU A 77 8.52 4.49 -26.35
N ALA A 78 8.64 4.11 -25.08
CA ALA A 78 7.74 3.15 -24.44
C ALA A 78 6.32 3.70 -24.30
N THR A 79 6.19 4.93 -23.81
CA THR A 79 4.87 5.56 -23.59
C THR A 79 4.24 5.98 -24.91
N GLY A 80 4.99 6.69 -25.75
CA GLY A 80 4.52 7.13 -27.06
C GLY A 80 4.22 5.97 -27.99
N GLY A 81 5.12 4.99 -28.08
CA GLY A 81 4.91 3.76 -28.86
C GLY A 81 3.75 2.92 -28.33
N GLY A 82 3.64 2.74 -27.02
CA GLY A 82 2.53 2.02 -26.39
C GLY A 82 1.17 2.68 -26.64
N LEU A 83 1.09 4.01 -26.49
CA LEU A 83 -0.13 4.77 -26.75
C LEU A 83 -0.47 4.82 -28.25
N LEU A 84 0.52 4.92 -29.13
CA LEU A 84 0.32 4.86 -30.58
C LEU A 84 -0.22 3.49 -31.01
N LEU A 85 0.37 2.39 -30.52
CA LEU A 85 -0.15 1.05 -30.80
C LEU A 85 -1.57 0.87 -30.26
N TYR A 86 -1.84 1.40 -29.07
CA TYR A 86 -3.17 1.40 -28.47
C TYR A 86 -4.20 2.13 -29.35
N THR A 87 -3.89 3.34 -29.86
CA THR A 87 -4.81 4.08 -30.73
C THR A 87 -5.01 3.39 -32.07
N LEU A 88 -3.93 2.88 -32.70
CA LEU A 88 -4.00 2.14 -33.96
C LEU A 88 -4.84 0.85 -33.84
N ARG A 89 -4.85 0.22 -32.67
CA ARG A 89 -5.63 -1.01 -32.42
C ARG A 89 -6.99 -0.76 -31.79
N ALA A 90 -7.34 0.48 -31.44
CA ALA A 90 -8.56 0.80 -30.70
C ALA A 90 -9.83 0.24 -31.34
N ALA A 91 -9.96 0.32 -32.68
CA ALA A 91 -11.12 -0.19 -33.41
C ALA A 91 -11.28 -1.73 -33.36
N SER A 92 -10.19 -2.46 -33.16
CA SER A 92 -10.21 -3.93 -33.02
C SER A 92 -10.60 -4.40 -31.61
N LEU A 93 -10.55 -3.50 -30.62
CA LEU A 93 -10.90 -3.77 -29.23
C LEU A 93 -12.40 -3.55 -29.02
N LYS A 94 -13.24 -4.49 -29.50
CA LYS A 94 -14.68 -4.44 -29.25
C LYS A 94 -14.96 -4.41 -27.73
N ALA A 95 -15.71 -3.42 -27.29
CA ALA A 95 -16.25 -3.37 -25.93
C ALA A 95 -17.35 -4.43 -25.79
N GLY A 96 -17.07 -5.51 -25.05
CA GLY A 96 -18.07 -6.52 -24.71
C GLY A 96 -18.78 -6.22 -23.39
N GLY A 97 -19.96 -6.82 -23.22
CA GLY A 97 -20.63 -7.00 -21.92
C GLY A 97 -21.46 -5.82 -21.42
N LEU A 98 -22.78 -5.89 -21.59
CA LEU A 98 -23.73 -5.03 -20.87
C LEU A 98 -23.88 -5.51 -19.41
N PHE A 99 -23.81 -4.58 -18.46
CA PHE A 99 -24.05 -4.82 -17.03
C PHE A 99 -24.78 -3.64 -16.40
N ALA A 100 -25.58 -3.90 -15.36
CA ALA A 100 -26.22 -2.86 -14.57
C ALA A 100 -25.18 -2.13 -13.70
N PRO A 101 -25.34 -0.81 -13.43
CA PRO A 101 -24.44 -0.08 -12.54
C PRO A 101 -24.29 -0.73 -11.16
N ILE A 102 -25.37 -1.30 -10.62
CA ILE A 102 -25.35 -2.10 -9.40
C ILE A 102 -25.07 -3.56 -9.77
N SER A 103 -23.77 -3.89 -9.85
CA SER A 103 -23.26 -5.23 -10.14
C SER A 103 -21.80 -5.34 -9.67
N ARG A 104 -21.26 -6.56 -9.70
CA ARG A 104 -19.82 -6.76 -9.45
C ARG A 104 -18.96 -6.02 -10.48
N GLU A 105 -19.36 -6.02 -11.75
CA GLU A 105 -18.71 -5.22 -12.80
C GLU A 105 -18.72 -3.73 -12.44
N GLY A 106 -19.87 -3.19 -12.06
CA GLY A 106 -20.00 -1.79 -11.65
C GLY A 106 -19.11 -1.43 -10.46
N SER A 107 -19.01 -2.30 -9.46
CA SER A 107 -18.10 -2.09 -8.32
C SER A 107 -16.61 -2.08 -8.73
N LEU A 108 -16.23 -2.93 -9.70
CA LEU A 108 -14.86 -2.97 -10.22
C LEU A 108 -14.56 -1.76 -11.13
N VAL A 109 -15.56 -1.23 -11.83
CA VAL A 109 -15.46 0.05 -12.56
C VAL A 109 -15.29 1.21 -11.59
N LEU A 110 -16.08 1.28 -10.52
CA LEU A 110 -15.94 2.30 -9.47
C LEU A 110 -14.53 2.25 -8.84
N ASN A 111 -14.05 1.05 -8.49
CA ASN A 111 -12.70 0.83 -8.00
C ASN A 111 -11.64 1.37 -8.98
N ASN A 112 -11.75 1.03 -10.26
CA ASN A 112 -10.83 1.50 -11.29
C ASN A 112 -10.86 3.03 -11.43
N LEU A 113 -12.05 3.63 -11.48
CA LEU A 113 -12.21 5.07 -11.54
C LEU A 113 -11.51 5.74 -10.35
N LEU A 114 -11.80 5.32 -9.13
CA LEU A 114 -11.23 5.91 -7.92
C LEU A 114 -9.70 5.74 -7.84
N LEU A 115 -9.17 4.56 -8.16
CA LEU A 115 -7.72 4.32 -8.18
C LEU A 115 -7.01 5.13 -9.28
N SER A 116 -7.60 5.24 -10.47
CA SER A 116 -7.04 6.05 -11.54
C SER A 116 -7.11 7.54 -11.22
N THR A 117 -8.19 8.03 -10.61
CA THR A 117 -8.30 9.41 -10.14
C THR A 117 -7.30 9.68 -9.01
N ALA A 118 -7.14 8.77 -8.05
CA ALA A 118 -6.15 8.90 -6.99
C ALA A 118 -4.72 8.93 -7.55
N CYS A 119 -4.41 8.09 -8.54
CA CYS A 119 -3.15 8.13 -9.27
C CYS A 119 -2.94 9.49 -9.97
N ALA A 120 -3.97 10.03 -10.63
CA ALA A 120 -3.91 11.33 -11.28
C ALA A 120 -3.70 12.47 -10.28
N THR A 121 -4.34 12.41 -9.10
CA THR A 121 -4.12 13.37 -8.00
C THR A 121 -2.67 13.36 -7.54
N VAL A 122 -2.07 12.18 -7.33
CA VAL A 122 -0.66 12.06 -6.95
C VAL A 122 0.26 12.55 -8.07
N PHE A 123 -0.05 12.22 -9.32
CA PHE A 123 0.68 12.67 -10.49
C PHE A 123 0.70 14.20 -10.60
N LEU A 124 -0.47 14.84 -10.49
CA LEU A 124 -0.59 16.30 -10.51
C LEU A 124 0.13 16.94 -9.32
N GLY A 125 -0.08 16.44 -8.11
CA GLY A 125 0.61 16.96 -6.91
C GLY A 125 2.13 16.85 -7.00
N THR A 126 2.65 15.86 -7.74
CA THR A 126 4.10 15.64 -7.91
C THR A 126 4.67 16.48 -9.04
N LEU A 127 4.00 16.56 -10.19
CA LEU A 127 4.55 17.22 -11.39
C LEU A 127 4.17 18.68 -11.53
N TYR A 128 3.10 19.14 -10.88
CA TYR A 128 2.64 20.53 -11.02
C TYR A 128 3.66 21.56 -10.49
N PRO A 129 4.30 21.37 -9.32
CA PRO A 129 5.37 22.26 -8.87
C PRO A 129 6.55 22.32 -9.85
N LEU A 130 6.93 21.16 -10.40
CA LEU A 130 8.00 21.05 -11.39
C LEU A 130 7.63 21.78 -12.68
N PHE A 131 6.40 21.60 -13.16
CA PHE A 131 5.90 22.30 -14.34
C PHE A 131 5.96 23.82 -14.15
N LEU A 132 5.48 24.33 -13.00
CA LEU A 132 5.54 25.76 -12.70
C LEU A 132 6.97 26.30 -12.68
N ASP A 133 7.90 25.58 -12.07
CA ASP A 133 9.32 25.97 -12.04
C ASP A 133 9.89 26.07 -13.47
N THR A 134 9.56 25.12 -14.35
CA THR A 134 10.06 25.10 -15.74
C THR A 134 9.50 26.23 -16.62
N VAL A 135 8.29 26.71 -16.36
CA VAL A 135 7.67 27.82 -17.13
C VAL A 135 7.95 29.20 -16.54
N GLY A 136 8.83 29.30 -15.53
CA GLY A 136 9.17 30.56 -14.87
C GLY A 136 8.10 31.06 -13.88
N GLY A 137 7.22 30.17 -13.41
CA GLY A 137 6.24 30.45 -12.37
C GLY A 137 6.84 30.50 -10.97
N SER A 138 5.97 30.63 -9.96
CA SER A 138 6.39 30.60 -8.56
C SER A 138 6.76 29.19 -8.11
N LYS A 139 7.83 29.08 -7.30
CA LYS A 139 8.17 27.84 -6.62
C LYS A 139 7.15 27.56 -5.52
N ILE A 140 6.34 26.54 -5.73
CA ILE A 140 5.37 26.05 -4.75
C ILE A 140 5.81 24.69 -4.22
N SER A 141 5.35 24.34 -3.02
CA SER A 141 5.53 23.01 -2.46
C SER A 141 4.17 22.38 -2.15
N VAL A 142 3.98 21.13 -2.56
CA VAL A 142 2.76 20.37 -2.32
C VAL A 142 3.02 19.39 -1.20
N GLY A 143 2.52 19.71 0.00
CA GLY A 143 2.68 18.90 1.21
C GLY A 143 1.44 18.10 1.60
N ALA A 144 1.47 17.51 2.80
CA ALA A 144 0.40 16.71 3.38
C ALA A 144 -1.02 17.33 3.30
N PRO A 145 -1.23 18.66 3.49
CA PRO A 145 -2.55 19.26 3.41
C PRO A 145 -3.27 19.03 2.08
N PHE A 146 -2.55 19.05 0.95
CA PHE A 146 -3.11 18.77 -0.37
C PHE A 146 -3.60 17.32 -0.46
N PHE A 147 -2.77 16.35 -0.05
CA PHE A 147 -3.13 14.93 -0.12
C PHE A 147 -4.25 14.58 0.87
N ASN A 148 -4.24 15.16 2.06
CA ASN A 148 -5.30 14.93 3.05
C ASN A 148 -6.67 15.42 2.55
N THR A 149 -6.71 16.50 1.77
CA THR A 149 -7.96 17.07 1.24
C THR A 149 -8.39 16.49 -0.11
N THR A 150 -7.49 15.85 -0.85
CA THR A 150 -7.78 15.32 -2.20
C THR A 150 -7.73 13.80 -2.28
N PHE A 151 -6.68 13.17 -1.75
CA PHE A 151 -6.46 11.73 -1.83
C PHE A 151 -7.35 10.96 -0.84
N VAL A 152 -7.40 11.40 0.42
CA VAL A 152 -8.18 10.69 1.46
C VAL A 152 -9.66 10.59 1.10
N PRO A 153 -10.35 11.65 0.62
CA PRO A 153 -11.75 11.54 0.19
C PRO A 153 -12.01 10.57 -0.96
N LEU A 154 -11.00 10.26 -1.79
CA LEU A 154 -11.12 9.23 -2.84
C LEU A 154 -10.96 7.82 -2.28
N MET A 155 -10.11 7.66 -1.26
CA MET A 155 -9.86 6.35 -0.63
C MET A 155 -11.01 5.89 0.25
N VAL A 156 -11.75 6.80 0.88
CA VAL A 156 -12.92 6.44 1.72
C VAL A 156 -13.98 5.64 0.94
N PRO A 157 -14.56 6.13 -0.18
CA PRO A 157 -15.53 5.37 -0.95
C PRO A 157 -14.92 4.12 -1.60
N LEU A 158 -13.63 4.15 -1.95
CA LEU A 158 -12.92 2.98 -2.46
C LEU A 158 -12.95 1.84 -1.44
N VAL A 159 -12.47 2.10 -0.22
CA VAL A 159 -12.40 1.11 0.87
C VAL A 159 -13.81 0.70 1.31
N ALA A 160 -14.79 1.62 1.31
CA ALA A 160 -16.18 1.27 1.59
C ALA A 160 -16.71 0.23 0.58
N ALA A 161 -16.43 0.44 -0.71
CA ALA A 161 -16.84 -0.47 -1.77
C ALA A 161 -16.09 -1.81 -1.74
N MET A 162 -14.90 -1.91 -1.13
CA MET A 162 -14.09 -3.14 -1.10
C MET A 162 -14.78 -4.31 -0.39
N ALA A 163 -15.60 -4.08 0.65
CA ALA A 163 -16.37 -5.15 1.28
C ALA A 163 -17.67 -5.46 0.53
N VAL A 164 -18.29 -4.45 -0.09
CA VAL A 164 -19.59 -4.59 -0.77
C VAL A 164 -19.45 -5.21 -2.16
N GLY A 165 -18.49 -4.77 -2.96
CA GLY A 165 -18.29 -5.21 -4.34
C GLY A 165 -18.20 -6.74 -4.51
N PRO A 166 -17.37 -7.43 -3.71
CA PRO A 166 -17.30 -8.90 -3.72
C PRO A 166 -18.61 -9.62 -3.32
N MET A 167 -19.52 -8.97 -2.60
CA MET A 167 -20.86 -9.50 -2.27
C MET A 167 -21.86 -9.39 -3.44
N LEU A 168 -21.62 -8.48 -4.38
CA LEU A 168 -22.50 -8.27 -5.52
C LEU A 168 -22.38 -9.42 -6.54
N ALA A 169 -23.49 -9.78 -7.15
CA ALA A 169 -23.51 -10.72 -8.26
C ALA A 169 -23.06 -10.05 -9.58
N TRP A 170 -22.59 -10.85 -10.54
CA TRP A 170 -22.28 -10.39 -11.89
C TRP A 170 -23.58 -9.99 -12.63
N LYS A 171 -23.47 -9.11 -13.63
CA LYS A 171 -24.55 -8.51 -14.46
C LYS A 171 -25.53 -7.62 -13.70
N ARG A 172 -26.16 -8.12 -12.64
CA ARG A 172 -27.16 -7.42 -11.83
C ARG A 172 -27.14 -7.97 -10.41
N ALA A 173 -27.04 -7.07 -9.44
CA ALA A 173 -26.98 -7.45 -8.03
C ALA A 173 -28.14 -6.86 -7.21
N ASP A 174 -28.44 -7.54 -6.12
CA ASP A 174 -29.30 -7.05 -5.03
C ASP A 174 -28.40 -6.38 -3.98
N LEU A 175 -28.39 -5.04 -3.98
CA LEU A 175 -27.56 -4.25 -3.05
C LEU A 175 -28.05 -4.38 -1.60
N PRO A 176 -29.35 -4.24 -1.27
CA PRO A 176 -29.86 -4.53 0.06
C PRO A 176 -29.46 -5.90 0.60
N GLY A 177 -29.61 -6.96 -0.20
CA GLY A 177 -29.20 -8.31 0.19
C GLY A 177 -27.68 -8.46 0.39
N ALA A 178 -26.88 -7.74 -0.39
CA ALA A 178 -25.43 -7.70 -0.19
C ALA A 178 -25.05 -7.01 1.14
N LEU A 179 -25.65 -5.87 1.45
CA LEU A 179 -25.41 -5.14 2.70
C LEU A 179 -25.89 -5.92 3.92
N ALA A 180 -27.05 -6.59 3.82
CA ALA A 180 -27.57 -7.42 4.90
C ALA A 180 -26.61 -8.56 5.29
N ARG A 181 -25.83 -9.09 4.35
CA ARG A 181 -24.82 -10.14 4.62
C ARG A 181 -23.55 -9.62 5.32
N LEU A 182 -23.34 -8.30 5.34
CA LEU A 182 -22.18 -7.67 5.97
C LEU A 182 -22.46 -7.22 7.41
N TRP A 183 -23.62 -7.54 7.99
CA TRP A 183 -24.01 -7.04 9.31
C TRP A 183 -23.02 -7.40 10.42
N VAL A 184 -22.45 -8.62 10.40
CA VAL A 184 -21.43 -9.04 11.40
C VAL A 184 -20.19 -8.17 11.29
N ALA A 185 -19.72 -7.90 10.07
CA ALA A 185 -18.59 -7.01 9.84
C ALA A 185 -18.90 -5.58 10.33
N ALA A 186 -20.12 -5.08 10.09
CA ALA A 186 -20.55 -3.77 10.58
C ALA A 186 -20.55 -3.68 12.11
N VAL A 187 -21.01 -4.73 12.82
CA VAL A 187 -20.96 -4.79 14.29
C VAL A 187 -19.51 -4.78 14.78
N LEU A 188 -18.63 -5.57 14.18
CA LEU A 188 -17.21 -5.61 14.54
C LEU A 188 -16.50 -4.27 14.28
N VAL A 189 -16.87 -3.56 13.22
CA VAL A 189 -16.42 -2.18 12.97
C VAL A 189 -16.81 -1.26 14.11
N VAL A 190 -18.07 -1.30 14.57
CA VAL A 190 -18.53 -0.48 15.70
C VAL A 190 -17.74 -0.83 16.97
N VAL A 191 -17.48 -2.11 17.24
CA VAL A 191 -16.65 -2.53 18.39
C VAL A 191 -15.25 -1.94 18.30
N CYS A 192 -14.58 -2.00 17.15
CA CYS A 192 -13.25 -1.41 16.96
C CYS A 192 -13.26 0.12 17.12
N VAL A 193 -14.28 0.80 16.62
CA VAL A 193 -14.42 2.27 16.76
C VAL A 193 -14.68 2.66 18.21
N LEU A 194 -15.54 1.93 18.93
CA LEU A 194 -15.80 2.16 20.36
C LEU A 194 -14.56 1.90 21.20
N TRP A 195 -13.79 0.85 20.88
CA TRP A 195 -12.51 0.59 21.53
C TRP A 195 -11.51 1.72 21.29
N ALA A 196 -11.37 2.20 20.04
CA ALA A 196 -10.49 3.32 19.73
C ALA A 196 -10.94 4.62 20.43
N LEU A 197 -12.24 4.87 20.49
CA LEU A 197 -12.82 6.00 21.22
C LEU A 197 -12.51 5.92 22.72
N TRP A 198 -12.61 4.74 23.32
CA TRP A 198 -12.26 4.53 24.73
C TRP A 198 -10.76 4.70 24.99
N ALA A 199 -9.89 4.19 24.12
CA ALA A 199 -8.45 4.21 24.29
C ALA A 199 -7.80 5.58 24.00
N HIS A 200 -8.31 6.32 23.01
CA HIS A 200 -7.67 7.54 22.50
C HIS A 200 -8.56 8.79 22.55
N GLY A 201 -9.80 8.66 23.00
CA GLY A 201 -10.75 9.76 23.02
C GLY A 201 -11.34 10.10 21.65
N PHE A 202 -12.08 11.22 21.60
CA PHE A 202 -12.90 11.57 20.43
C PHE A 202 -12.13 12.27 19.30
N ARG A 203 -10.99 12.91 19.59
CA ARG A 203 -10.24 13.72 18.61
C ARG A 203 -8.90 13.06 18.26
N PRO A 204 -8.50 13.07 16.98
CA PRO A 204 -9.23 13.61 15.82
C PRO A 204 -10.30 12.64 15.29
N VAL A 205 -11.48 13.15 14.90
CA VAL A 205 -12.63 12.34 14.44
C VAL A 205 -12.28 11.49 13.21
N MET A 206 -11.43 12.01 12.32
CA MET A 206 -11.00 11.27 11.14
C MET A 206 -10.17 10.01 11.48
N ALA A 207 -9.55 9.94 12.66
CA ALA A 207 -8.90 8.71 13.11
C ALA A 207 -9.93 7.62 13.41
N LEU A 208 -11.05 7.95 14.04
CA LEU A 208 -12.13 7.00 14.31
C LEU A 208 -12.75 6.49 13.01
N VAL A 209 -12.96 7.38 12.03
CA VAL A 209 -13.38 6.99 10.67
C VAL A 209 -12.34 6.06 10.05
N GLY A 210 -11.05 6.42 10.12
CA GLY A 210 -9.94 5.60 9.61
C GLY A 210 -9.87 4.21 10.21
N ILE A 211 -10.02 4.06 11.53
CA ILE A 211 -10.10 2.76 12.21
C ILE A 211 -11.35 1.99 11.76
N GLY A 212 -12.48 2.67 11.60
CA GLY A 212 -13.69 2.07 11.06
C GLY A 212 -13.48 1.51 9.64
N MET A 213 -12.80 2.26 8.77
CA MET A 213 -12.46 1.83 7.41
C MET A 213 -11.45 0.68 7.40
N ALA A 214 -10.46 0.70 8.28
CA ALA A 214 -9.49 -0.39 8.47
C ALA A 214 -10.19 -1.69 8.87
N ALA A 215 -11.03 -1.62 9.91
CA ALA A 215 -11.84 -2.75 10.37
C ALA A 215 -12.81 -3.23 9.30
N TRP A 216 -13.43 -2.32 8.54
CA TRP A 216 -14.35 -2.65 7.45
C TRP A 216 -13.66 -3.44 6.34
N ALA A 217 -12.48 -3.01 5.91
CA ALA A 217 -11.67 -3.73 4.93
C ALA A 217 -11.28 -5.13 5.46
N PHE A 218 -10.83 -5.20 6.72
CA PHE A 218 -10.40 -6.44 7.34
C PHE A 218 -11.53 -7.45 7.50
N PHE A 219 -12.60 -7.08 8.21
CA PHE A 219 -13.73 -7.99 8.47
C PHE A 219 -14.56 -8.23 7.21
N GLY A 220 -14.67 -7.26 6.31
CA GLY A 220 -15.34 -7.43 5.02
C GLY A 220 -14.69 -8.50 4.15
N ALA A 221 -13.35 -8.59 4.15
CA ALA A 221 -12.62 -9.63 3.43
C ALA A 221 -12.94 -11.04 3.95
N PHE A 222 -13.08 -11.21 5.27
CA PHE A 222 -13.44 -12.49 5.88
C PHE A 222 -14.94 -12.80 5.80
N ALA A 223 -15.81 -11.78 5.85
CA ALA A 223 -17.24 -11.95 5.64
C ALA A 223 -17.53 -12.54 4.25
N GLU A 224 -16.72 -12.17 3.25
CA GLU A 224 -16.81 -12.73 1.91
C GLU A 224 -16.52 -14.23 1.86
N LEU A 225 -15.45 -14.66 2.52
CA LEU A 225 -15.12 -16.08 2.65
C LEU A 225 -16.20 -16.83 3.43
N ALA A 226 -16.68 -16.26 4.54
CA ALA A 226 -17.73 -16.83 5.37
C ALA A 226 -19.01 -17.10 4.56
N GLU A 227 -19.42 -16.15 3.72
CA GLU A 227 -20.57 -16.32 2.82
C GLU A 227 -20.34 -17.41 1.77
N ARG A 228 -19.14 -17.49 1.16
CA ARG A 228 -18.81 -18.54 0.17
C ARG A 228 -18.89 -19.95 0.76
N VAL A 229 -18.39 -20.13 1.98
CA VAL A 229 -18.41 -21.43 2.68
C VAL A 229 -19.70 -21.68 3.45
N ARG A 230 -20.64 -20.72 3.43
CA ARG A 230 -21.90 -20.74 4.18
C ARG A 230 -21.69 -20.95 5.69
N LEU A 231 -20.65 -20.31 6.23
CA LEU A 231 -20.31 -20.40 7.64
C LEU A 231 -21.53 -20.05 8.50
N PHE A 232 -21.82 -20.86 9.51
CA PHE A 232 -22.99 -20.74 10.41
C PHE A 232 -24.37 -20.93 9.76
N ARG A 233 -24.46 -21.28 8.47
CA ARG A 233 -25.73 -21.62 7.79
C ARG A 233 -25.90 -23.11 7.51
N ILE A 234 -24.81 -23.86 7.61
CA ILE A 234 -24.75 -25.32 7.44
C ILE A 234 -23.85 -25.92 8.54
N PRO A 235 -23.87 -27.25 8.76
CA PRO A 235 -22.97 -27.91 9.71
C PRO A 235 -21.50 -27.57 9.43
N LEU A 236 -20.71 -27.41 10.50
CA LEU A 236 -19.31 -26.96 10.40
C LEU A 236 -18.45 -27.87 9.50
N GLY A 237 -18.68 -29.18 9.53
CA GLY A 237 -17.97 -30.13 8.66
C GLY A 237 -18.17 -29.82 7.17
N ASP A 238 -19.39 -29.46 6.76
CA ASP A 238 -19.71 -29.11 5.38
C ASP A 238 -19.12 -27.76 4.98
N SER A 239 -19.11 -26.78 5.88
CA SER A 239 -18.43 -25.51 5.66
C SER A 239 -16.92 -25.67 5.51
N LEU A 240 -16.28 -26.51 6.33
CA LEU A 240 -14.85 -26.81 6.22
C LEU A 240 -14.50 -27.53 4.91
N SER A 241 -15.34 -28.49 4.51
CA SER A 241 -15.22 -29.16 3.20
C SER A 241 -15.30 -28.15 2.05
N ARG A 242 -16.26 -27.21 2.10
CA ARG A 242 -16.35 -26.11 1.14
C ARG A 242 -15.13 -25.19 1.16
N ALA A 243 -14.62 -24.86 2.35
CA ALA A 243 -13.44 -24.02 2.52
C ALA A 243 -12.19 -24.64 1.87
N ALA A 244 -11.99 -25.95 2.04
CA ALA A 244 -10.93 -26.71 1.38
C ALA A 244 -11.07 -26.76 -0.15
N GLY A 245 -12.32 -26.74 -0.65
CA GLY A 245 -12.62 -26.70 -2.08
C GLY A 245 -12.54 -25.31 -2.74
N LEU A 246 -12.33 -24.24 -1.97
CA LEU A 246 -12.23 -22.89 -2.54
C LEU A 246 -10.94 -22.73 -3.38
N PRO A 247 -11.01 -21.98 -4.49
CA PRO A 247 -9.82 -21.67 -5.27
C PRO A 247 -8.85 -20.82 -4.45
N ARG A 248 -7.54 -21.01 -4.67
CA ARG A 248 -6.50 -20.28 -3.93
C ARG A 248 -6.60 -18.77 -4.15
N SER A 249 -7.05 -18.33 -5.33
CA SER A 249 -7.38 -16.94 -5.63
C SER A 249 -8.43 -16.31 -4.68
N ALA A 250 -9.38 -17.09 -4.14
CA ALA A 250 -10.34 -16.57 -3.16
C ALA A 250 -9.67 -16.28 -1.81
N TRP A 251 -8.84 -17.21 -1.33
CA TRP A 251 -8.03 -17.01 -0.12
C TRP A 251 -7.03 -15.86 -0.29
N GLY A 252 -6.34 -15.83 -1.42
CA GLY A 252 -5.38 -14.78 -1.74
C GLY A 252 -6.01 -13.39 -1.77
N ALA A 253 -7.19 -13.26 -2.37
CA ALA A 253 -7.95 -12.01 -2.35
C ALA A 253 -8.31 -11.58 -0.93
N ALA A 254 -8.88 -12.47 -0.11
CA ALA A 254 -9.27 -12.14 1.26
C ALA A 254 -8.06 -11.74 2.12
N ILE A 255 -6.95 -12.48 2.04
CA ILE A 255 -5.72 -12.19 2.77
C ILE A 255 -5.16 -10.83 2.33
N ALA A 256 -5.12 -10.54 1.02
CA ALA A 256 -4.63 -9.26 0.54
C ALA A 256 -5.49 -8.07 1.01
N HIS A 257 -6.82 -8.20 0.94
CA HIS A 257 -7.71 -7.11 1.38
C HIS A 257 -7.67 -6.93 2.91
N ALA A 258 -7.51 -8.02 3.67
CA ALA A 258 -7.28 -7.94 5.12
C ALA A 258 -5.94 -7.27 5.45
N GLY A 259 -4.87 -7.59 4.70
CA GLY A 259 -3.57 -6.92 4.82
C GLY A 259 -3.65 -5.42 4.61
N LEU A 260 -4.45 -4.95 3.63
CA LEU A 260 -4.70 -3.52 3.45
C LEU A 260 -5.38 -2.90 4.67
N GLY A 261 -6.39 -3.57 5.25
CA GLY A 261 -7.05 -3.12 6.48
C GLY A 261 -6.05 -2.94 7.63
N ILE A 262 -5.12 -3.88 7.80
CA ILE A 262 -4.05 -3.78 8.82
C ILE A 262 -3.13 -2.59 8.54
N SER A 263 -2.71 -2.38 7.28
CA SER A 263 -1.88 -1.23 6.91
C SER A 263 -2.60 0.10 7.12
N ILE A 264 -3.92 0.19 6.85
CA ILE A 264 -4.72 1.39 7.13
C ILE A 264 -4.77 1.67 8.63
N ALA A 265 -4.97 0.65 9.48
CA ALA A 265 -4.92 0.82 10.94
C ALA A 265 -3.55 1.36 11.39
N GLY A 266 -2.46 0.85 10.82
CA GLY A 266 -1.10 1.35 11.08
C GLY A 266 -0.91 2.82 10.68
N MET A 267 -1.32 3.17 9.45
CA MET A 267 -1.26 4.54 8.94
C MET A 267 -2.09 5.53 9.78
N VAL A 268 -3.29 5.12 10.20
CA VAL A 268 -4.15 5.95 11.08
C VAL A 268 -3.50 6.11 12.45
N GLY A 269 -3.02 5.02 13.05
CA GLY A 269 -2.38 5.06 14.37
C GLY A 269 -1.20 6.01 14.42
N THR A 270 -0.29 5.89 13.44
CA THR A 270 0.91 6.74 13.42
C THR A 270 0.62 8.18 13.02
N SER A 271 -0.42 8.46 12.24
CA SER A 271 -0.71 9.84 11.79
C SER A 271 -1.56 10.61 12.78
N ALA A 272 -2.44 9.93 13.51
CA ALA A 272 -3.38 10.56 14.43
C ALA A 272 -2.89 10.63 15.88
N TRP A 273 -2.07 9.67 16.31
CA TRP A 273 -1.71 9.49 17.73
C TRP A 273 -0.20 9.47 17.98
N MET A 274 0.60 9.86 16.99
CA MET A 274 2.02 10.10 17.21
C MET A 274 2.24 11.25 18.20
N SER A 275 3.22 11.09 19.06
CA SER A 275 3.69 12.13 19.98
C SER A 275 5.14 12.46 19.64
N GLU A 276 5.48 13.75 19.68
CA GLU A 276 6.82 14.25 19.43
C GLU A 276 7.27 15.21 20.53
N ASP A 277 8.57 15.24 20.79
CA ASP A 277 9.21 16.18 21.69
C ASP A 277 10.60 16.52 21.14
N VAL A 278 10.82 17.82 20.88
CA VAL A 278 12.07 18.34 20.35
C VAL A 278 12.61 19.36 21.33
N ARG A 279 13.78 19.07 21.90
CA ARG A 279 14.39 19.91 22.93
C ARG A 279 15.90 19.84 22.89
N ILE A 280 16.54 20.80 23.55
CA ILE A 280 17.97 20.80 23.78
C ILE A 280 18.23 19.98 25.05
N MET A 281 19.13 19.00 24.98
CA MET A 281 19.51 18.13 26.09
C MET A 281 21.03 18.12 26.26
N HIS A 282 21.48 18.12 27.51
CA HIS A 282 22.85 17.84 27.90
C HIS A 282 22.98 16.37 28.33
N PRO A 283 24.17 15.77 28.24
CA PRO A 283 24.44 14.50 28.90
C PRO A 283 24.03 14.55 30.39
N GLY A 284 23.20 13.61 30.81
CA GLY A 284 22.55 13.54 32.12
C GLY A 284 21.08 13.97 32.13
N ASP A 285 20.65 14.79 31.17
CA ASP A 285 19.27 15.27 31.10
C ASP A 285 18.29 14.14 30.73
N SER A 286 17.08 14.26 31.25
CA SER A 286 15.99 13.32 30.99
C SER A 286 14.74 14.03 30.47
N ALA A 287 13.97 13.33 29.63
CA ALA A 287 12.73 13.81 29.04
C ALA A 287 11.68 12.70 29.05
N SER A 288 10.41 13.05 29.24
CA SER A 288 9.31 12.09 29.23
C SER A 288 8.41 12.30 28.02
N LEU A 289 8.05 11.19 27.35
CA LEU A 289 7.16 11.21 26.18
C LEU A 289 6.35 9.90 26.15
N ALA A 290 5.02 10.01 26.04
CA ALA A 290 4.11 8.86 25.95
C ALA A 290 4.30 7.78 27.04
N GLY A 291 4.68 8.18 28.26
CA GLY A 291 4.93 7.28 29.38
C GLY A 291 6.32 6.62 29.38
N TYR A 292 7.18 6.95 28.42
CA TYR A 292 8.59 6.57 28.41
C TYR A 292 9.44 7.72 28.95
N GLU A 293 10.54 7.37 29.62
CA GLU A 293 11.57 8.29 30.05
C GLU A 293 12.84 8.04 29.22
N PHE A 294 13.37 9.12 28.65
CA PHE A 294 14.53 9.14 27.78
C PHE A 294 15.64 9.91 28.48
N ARG A 295 16.77 9.27 28.71
CA ARG A 295 17.94 9.89 29.32
C ARG A 295 19.10 9.93 28.34
N LEU A 296 19.60 11.12 28.04
CA LEU A 296 20.80 11.28 27.21
C LEU A 296 22.02 10.99 28.09
N GLU A 297 22.71 9.88 27.84
CA GLU A 297 23.87 9.47 28.64
C GLU A 297 25.15 10.18 28.18
N SER A 298 25.40 10.16 26.87
CA SER A 298 26.59 10.77 26.27
C SER A 298 26.34 11.12 24.80
N VAL A 299 27.19 12.02 24.27
CA VAL A 299 27.36 12.22 22.83
C VAL A 299 28.85 12.18 22.54
N GLU A 300 29.27 11.23 21.72
CA GLU A 300 30.68 10.95 21.47
C GLU A 300 30.99 11.03 19.97
N PRO A 301 32.16 11.58 19.58
CA PRO A 301 32.60 11.54 18.20
C PRO A 301 32.94 10.10 17.80
N ALA A 302 32.44 9.67 16.65
CA ALA A 302 32.74 8.38 16.04
C ALA A 302 33.30 8.61 14.63
N GLN A 303 34.47 8.02 14.32
CA GLN A 303 35.05 8.07 12.98
C GLN A 303 34.88 6.70 12.32
N ILE A 304 34.15 6.65 11.21
CA ILE A 304 33.97 5.45 10.40
C ILE A 304 34.57 5.73 9.01
N ALA A 305 35.01 4.69 8.29
CA ALA A 305 35.83 4.82 7.09
C ALA A 305 35.29 5.81 6.03
N ASN A 306 33.96 5.95 5.93
CA ASN A 306 33.28 6.76 4.93
C ASN A 306 32.57 8.02 5.49
N TYR A 307 32.53 8.22 6.81
CA TYR A 307 31.91 9.41 7.44
C TYR A 307 32.43 9.67 8.85
N ALA A 308 32.42 10.94 9.26
CA ALA A 308 32.54 11.33 10.66
C ALA A 308 31.15 11.39 11.28
N ALA A 309 30.99 11.02 12.54
CA ALA A 309 29.71 11.01 13.23
C ALA A 309 29.79 11.58 14.65
N GLN A 310 28.68 12.12 15.11
CA GLN A 310 28.39 12.34 16.53
C GLN A 310 27.35 11.30 16.92
N ARG A 311 27.70 10.39 17.83
CA ARG A 311 26.82 9.30 18.27
C ARG A 311 26.32 9.60 19.68
N GLY A 312 25.00 9.70 19.82
CA GLY A 312 24.36 9.77 21.12
C GLY A 312 24.18 8.38 21.73
N THR A 313 24.17 8.30 23.05
CA THR A 313 23.68 7.13 23.79
C THR A 313 22.48 7.57 24.61
N VAL A 314 21.31 7.01 24.33
CA VAL A 314 20.05 7.35 25.01
C VAL A 314 19.46 6.11 25.64
N THR A 315 19.31 6.11 26.96
CA THR A 315 18.62 5.05 27.69
C THR A 315 17.13 5.36 27.72
N VAL A 316 16.30 4.35 27.42
CA VAL A 316 14.84 4.44 27.44
C VAL A 316 14.31 3.51 28.51
N THR A 317 13.54 4.06 29.43
CA THR A 317 12.86 3.32 30.50
C THR A 317 11.36 3.56 30.46
N ARG A 318 10.59 2.65 31.08
CA ARG A 318 9.15 2.79 31.31
C ARG A 318 8.82 2.19 32.65
N ASP A 319 8.14 2.96 33.50
CA ASP A 319 7.78 2.55 34.87
C ASP A 319 9.00 2.04 35.67
N GLY A 320 10.16 2.68 35.48
CA GLY A 320 11.44 2.31 36.10
C GLY A 320 12.13 1.08 35.52
N GLN A 321 11.53 0.38 34.55
CA GLN A 321 12.16 -0.77 33.87
C GLN A 321 12.86 -0.34 32.58
N ALA A 322 14.02 -0.93 32.31
CA ALA A 322 14.77 -0.70 31.08
C ALA A 322 14.01 -1.27 29.87
N VAL A 323 13.80 -0.43 28.85
CA VAL A 323 13.16 -0.81 27.58
C VAL A 323 14.21 -1.02 26.49
N ALA A 324 15.08 -0.04 26.30
CA ALA A 324 16.11 -0.07 25.26
C ALA A 324 17.24 0.94 25.55
N THR A 325 18.40 0.71 24.93
CA THR A 325 19.45 1.73 24.77
C THR A 325 19.59 2.02 23.28
N LEU A 326 19.43 3.28 22.90
CA LEU A 326 19.37 3.76 21.54
C LEU A 326 20.63 4.57 21.20
N HIS A 327 21.16 4.37 19.99
CA HIS A 327 22.39 5.01 19.54
C HIS A 327 22.18 5.87 18.28
N PRO A 328 21.48 7.01 18.38
CA PRO A 328 21.26 7.90 17.23
C PRO A 328 22.57 8.54 16.78
N GLU A 329 22.68 8.84 15.48
CA GLU A 329 23.89 9.46 14.91
C GLU A 329 23.58 10.68 14.06
N GLN A 330 24.44 11.68 14.13
CA GLN A 330 24.57 12.69 13.10
C GLN A 330 25.83 12.38 12.29
N ARG A 331 25.69 12.09 11.00
CA ARG A 331 26.80 11.70 10.10
C ARG A 331 27.13 12.80 9.11
N PHE A 332 28.40 13.14 9.02
CA PHE A 332 28.95 14.03 8.00
C PHE A 332 29.76 13.23 6.97
N TYR A 333 29.36 13.32 5.70
CA TYR A 333 30.04 12.70 4.57
C TYR A 333 30.95 13.72 3.87
N PRO A 334 32.28 13.63 4.00
CA PRO A 334 33.19 14.66 3.52
C PRO A 334 33.16 14.84 1.99
N VAL A 335 33.01 13.75 1.24
CA VAL A 335 32.99 13.77 -0.23
C VAL A 335 31.74 14.48 -0.77
N ALA A 336 30.58 14.19 -0.18
CA ALA A 336 29.32 14.80 -0.58
C ALA A 336 29.04 16.15 0.11
N LYS A 337 29.87 16.54 1.10
CA LYS A 337 29.70 17.73 1.95
C LYS A 337 28.30 17.85 2.53
N MET A 338 27.73 16.71 2.94
CA MET A 338 26.37 16.62 3.45
C MET A 338 26.34 16.03 4.86
N THR A 339 25.51 16.60 5.71
CA THR A 339 25.18 16.06 7.02
C THR A 339 23.83 15.34 6.92
N THR A 340 23.77 14.14 7.46
CA THR A 340 22.57 13.31 7.57
C THR A 340 22.36 12.91 9.02
N THR A 341 21.13 12.59 9.39
CA THR A 341 20.79 12.07 10.71
C THR A 341 20.33 10.63 10.56
N GLU A 342 20.98 9.72 11.27
CA GLU A 342 20.52 8.35 11.46
C GLU A 342 19.74 8.30 12.78
N ALA A 343 18.43 8.11 12.68
CA ALA A 343 17.60 7.91 13.86
C ALA A 343 17.82 6.50 14.41
N ALA A 344 17.89 6.37 15.74
CA ALA A 344 17.83 5.08 16.40
C ALA A 344 16.37 4.71 16.66
N ILE A 345 16.00 3.46 16.33
CA ILE A 345 14.62 2.98 16.35
C ILE A 345 14.55 1.76 17.26
N HIS A 346 13.63 1.77 18.22
CA HIS A 346 13.21 0.57 18.94
C HIS A 346 11.77 0.22 18.54
N THR A 347 11.65 -0.90 17.82
CA THR A 347 10.36 -1.40 17.33
C THR A 347 9.78 -2.44 18.27
N THR A 348 8.53 -2.24 18.67
CA THR A 348 7.70 -3.24 19.36
C THR A 348 6.67 -3.79 18.37
N PHE A 349 5.74 -4.64 18.84
CA PHE A 349 4.63 -5.08 17.97
C PHE A 349 3.58 -3.97 17.71
N VAL A 350 3.47 -2.99 18.62
CA VAL A 350 2.37 -1.99 18.61
C VAL A 350 2.84 -0.55 18.43
N SER A 351 4.14 -0.29 18.46
CA SER A 351 4.70 1.05 18.30
C SER A 351 6.18 1.04 18.00
N ASP A 352 6.66 2.13 17.40
CA ASP A 352 8.07 2.44 17.23
C ASP A 352 8.45 3.64 18.09
N ILE A 353 9.59 3.54 18.76
CA ILE A 353 10.24 4.63 19.51
C ILE A 353 11.43 5.11 18.69
N TYR A 354 11.46 6.40 18.37
CA TYR A 354 12.57 6.99 17.62
C TYR A 354 13.28 8.03 18.47
N VAL A 355 14.59 8.02 18.34
CA VAL A 355 15.44 9.11 18.80
C VAL A 355 16.28 9.56 17.62
N ALA A 356 16.28 10.86 17.34
CA ALA A 356 17.14 11.46 16.34
C ALA A 356 18.01 12.54 16.99
N LEU A 357 19.31 12.50 16.71
CA LEU A 357 20.28 13.47 17.17
C LEU A 357 20.47 14.57 16.11
N GLY A 358 20.19 15.80 16.50
CA GLY A 358 20.46 17.00 15.73
C GLY A 358 21.89 17.52 15.97
N GLY A 359 22.15 18.74 15.54
CA GLY A 359 23.41 19.42 15.85
C GLY A 359 23.48 19.89 17.30
N LYS A 360 24.67 20.32 17.71
CA LYS A 360 24.82 21.17 18.91
C LYS A 360 23.95 22.42 18.75
N ALA A 361 23.37 22.88 19.85
CA ALA A 361 22.64 24.13 19.89
C ALA A 361 23.57 25.31 19.53
N GLU A 362 23.02 26.36 18.90
CA GLU A 362 23.79 27.57 18.58
C GLU A 362 24.22 28.33 19.84
N GLU A 363 23.42 28.25 20.91
CA GLU A 363 23.70 28.80 22.23
C GLU A 363 23.83 27.66 23.26
N GLY A 364 25.03 27.51 23.87
CA GLY A 364 25.32 26.50 24.89
C GLY A 364 26.03 25.24 24.39
N ASP A 365 26.19 24.24 25.26
CA ASP A 365 26.85 22.95 24.96
C ASP A 365 25.85 21.76 24.87
N GLY A 366 24.58 22.08 24.67
CA GLY A 366 23.50 21.10 24.54
C GLY A 366 23.31 20.59 23.10
N TRP A 367 22.64 19.46 22.97
CA TRP A 367 22.32 18.83 21.69
C TRP A 367 20.83 18.90 21.41
N THR A 368 20.45 19.22 20.17
CA THR A 368 19.05 19.10 19.76
C THR A 368 18.69 17.62 19.67
N VAL A 369 17.81 17.14 20.55
CA VAL A 369 17.32 15.75 20.53
C VAL A 369 15.85 15.77 20.14
N ARG A 370 15.48 14.91 19.20
CA ARG A 370 14.10 14.69 18.78
C ARG A 370 13.65 13.30 19.22
N LEU A 371 12.61 13.25 20.01
CA LEU A 371 12.01 12.04 20.56
C LEU A 371 10.66 11.84 19.89
N TYR A 372 10.39 10.63 19.42
CA TYR A 372 9.10 10.29 18.83
C TYR A 372 8.56 8.98 19.38
N TYR A 373 7.25 8.97 19.62
CA TYR A 373 6.47 7.76 19.83
C TYR A 373 5.46 7.63 18.70
N HIS A 374 5.59 6.56 17.91
CA HIS A 374 4.73 6.30 16.77
C HIS A 374 3.89 5.02 16.99
N PRO A 375 2.59 5.14 17.31
CA PRO A 375 1.71 3.99 17.43
C PRO A 375 1.51 3.29 16.09
N LEU A 376 1.46 1.96 16.12
CA LEU A 376 1.05 1.07 15.02
C LEU A 376 1.86 1.17 13.72
N VAL A 377 3.01 1.84 13.68
CA VAL A 377 3.91 1.82 12.50
C VAL A 377 4.27 0.39 12.04
N PRO A 378 4.57 -0.58 12.95
CA PRO A 378 4.84 -1.96 12.54
C PRO A 378 3.70 -2.61 11.76
N TRP A 379 2.46 -2.15 11.96
CA TRP A 379 1.28 -2.69 11.26
C TRP A 379 1.22 -2.25 9.80
N ILE A 380 1.85 -1.13 9.43
CA ILE A 380 1.99 -0.72 8.03
C ILE A 380 2.76 -1.81 7.27
N TRP A 381 3.92 -2.20 7.82
CA TRP A 381 4.80 -3.21 7.25
C TRP A 381 4.20 -4.61 7.33
N PHE A 382 3.62 -4.98 8.47
CA PHE A 382 2.98 -6.27 8.64
C PHE A 382 1.81 -6.45 7.64
N GLY A 383 0.96 -5.43 7.49
CA GLY A 383 -0.10 -5.45 6.48
C GLY A 383 0.44 -5.57 5.04
N ALA A 384 1.57 -4.92 4.72
CA ALA A 384 2.23 -5.07 3.43
C ALA A 384 2.73 -6.49 3.17
N VAL A 385 3.35 -7.13 4.17
CA VAL A 385 3.77 -8.55 4.09
C VAL A 385 2.55 -9.46 3.91
N VAL A 386 1.46 -9.23 4.65
CA VAL A 386 0.21 -9.97 4.49
C VAL A 386 -0.36 -9.80 3.07
N MET A 387 -0.32 -8.59 2.50
CA MET A 387 -0.73 -8.34 1.12
C MET A 387 0.11 -9.12 0.10
N VAL A 388 1.43 -9.15 0.28
CA VAL A 388 2.35 -9.94 -0.57
C VAL A 388 2.00 -11.42 -0.49
N ILE A 389 1.79 -11.96 0.71
CA ILE A 389 1.39 -13.36 0.91
C ILE A 389 0.05 -13.64 0.20
N GLY A 390 -0.94 -12.76 0.34
CA GLY A 390 -2.23 -12.88 -0.36
C GLY A 390 -2.05 -12.91 -1.89
N GLY A 391 -1.21 -12.02 -2.43
CA GLY A 391 -0.86 -11.99 -3.85
C GLY A 391 -0.20 -13.29 -4.32
N LEU A 392 0.81 -13.79 -3.61
CA LEU A 392 1.49 -15.05 -3.92
C LEU A 392 0.54 -16.26 -3.87
N ILE A 393 -0.37 -16.31 -2.89
CA ILE A 393 -1.40 -17.34 -2.80
C ILE A 393 -2.31 -17.28 -4.03
N SER A 394 -2.74 -16.08 -4.44
CA SER A 394 -3.57 -15.91 -5.63
C SER A 394 -2.88 -16.37 -6.91
N LEU A 395 -1.60 -16.02 -7.10
CA LEU A 395 -0.80 -16.44 -8.25
C LEU A 395 -0.52 -17.95 -8.29
N SER A 396 -0.48 -18.61 -7.13
CA SER A 396 -0.30 -20.05 -7.03
C SER A 396 -1.53 -20.88 -7.43
N ASP A 397 -2.65 -20.22 -7.78
CA ASP A 397 -3.85 -20.90 -8.26
C ASP A 397 -3.60 -21.60 -9.62
N ARG A 398 -4.03 -22.86 -9.73
CA ARG A 398 -3.78 -23.70 -10.92
C ARG A 398 -4.36 -23.12 -12.20
N ARG A 399 -5.35 -22.22 -12.09
CA ARG A 399 -5.96 -21.51 -13.22
C ARG A 399 -5.00 -20.57 -13.97
N TYR A 400 -3.92 -20.11 -13.31
CA TYR A 400 -2.88 -19.30 -13.94
C TYR A 400 -1.74 -20.14 -14.54
N ARG A 401 -1.80 -21.48 -14.48
CA ARG A 401 -0.91 -22.37 -15.26
C ARG A 401 -1.35 -22.42 -16.73
N LEU A 402 -1.27 -21.29 -17.42
CA LEU A 402 -1.33 -21.26 -18.88
C LEU A 402 0.07 -21.59 -19.41
N GLY A 403 0.23 -22.73 -20.07
CA GLY A 403 1.47 -23.10 -20.78
C GLY A 403 2.10 -24.45 -20.42
N VAL A 404 1.58 -25.20 -19.43
CA VAL A 404 1.99 -26.61 -19.27
C VAL A 404 1.18 -27.45 -20.25
N PRO A 405 1.81 -28.09 -21.26
CA PRO A 405 1.08 -28.97 -22.17
C PRO A 405 0.47 -30.09 -21.33
N VAL A 406 -0.87 -30.10 -21.24
CA VAL A 406 -1.58 -31.25 -20.71
C VAL A 406 -1.27 -32.39 -21.67
N ARG A 407 -0.47 -33.35 -21.22
CA ARG A 407 -0.13 -34.56 -21.97
C ARG A 407 -1.46 -35.20 -22.35
N ARG A 408 -1.85 -35.12 -23.64
CA ARG A 408 -3.02 -35.81 -24.16
C ARG A 408 -2.84 -37.29 -23.79
N ALA A 409 -3.74 -37.83 -22.98
CA ALA A 409 -3.82 -39.27 -22.80
C ALA A 409 -4.02 -39.89 -24.19
N SER A 410 -3.12 -40.79 -24.59
CA SER A 410 -3.28 -41.54 -25.84
C SER A 410 -4.65 -42.24 -25.83
N PRO A 411 -5.40 -42.21 -26.94
CA PRO A 411 -6.61 -43.00 -27.04
C PRO A 411 -6.23 -44.47 -26.85
N ALA A 412 -6.88 -45.14 -25.90
CA ALA A 412 -6.80 -46.58 -25.79
C ALA A 412 -7.23 -47.17 -27.14
N VAL A 413 -6.33 -47.92 -27.79
CA VAL A 413 -6.62 -48.69 -28.99
C VAL A 413 -7.72 -49.69 -28.62
N GLY A 414 -8.93 -49.45 -29.13
CA GLY A 414 -10.07 -50.34 -28.95
C GLY A 414 -9.73 -51.73 -29.45
N GLY A 415 -9.89 -52.72 -28.56
CA GLY A 415 -9.78 -54.14 -28.88
C GLY A 415 -10.75 -54.53 -29.99
N ARG A 416 -10.26 -55.37 -30.90
CA ARG A 416 -10.98 -55.91 -32.06
C ARG A 416 -12.28 -56.59 -31.65
N SER A 417 -13.35 -56.24 -32.36
CA SER A 417 -14.62 -56.95 -32.38
C SER A 417 -14.41 -58.39 -32.84
N ALA A 418 -14.82 -59.36 -32.01
CA ALA A 418 -14.92 -60.75 -32.39
C ALA A 418 -16.21 -60.93 -33.23
N ALA A 419 -16.04 -61.41 -34.45
CA ALA A 419 -17.15 -61.82 -35.31
C ALA A 419 -17.87 -63.02 -34.70
N GLN A 420 -19.19 -62.93 -34.56
CA GLN A 420 -20.07 -64.09 -34.43
C GLN A 420 -20.36 -64.67 -35.83
N PRO A 421 -20.38 -65.99 -36.01
CA PRO A 421 -20.87 -66.60 -37.24
C PRO A 421 -22.41 -66.59 -37.27
N ALA A 422 -22.98 -66.38 -38.45
CA ALA A 422 -24.40 -66.54 -38.72
C ALA A 422 -24.70 -68.00 -39.14
N GLU A 423 -25.72 -68.58 -38.52
CA GLU A 423 -26.69 -69.44 -39.22
C GLU A 423 -27.86 -68.57 -39.70
#